data_AF-A0A238BR35-F1
#
_entry.id   AF-A0A238BR35-F1
#
_cell.length_a   1.000
_cell.length_b   1.000
_cell.length_c   1.000
_cell.angle_alpha   90.00
_cell.angle_beta   90.00
_cell.angle_gamma   90.00
#
_symmetry.space_group_name_H-M   'P 1'
#
loop_
_entity.id
_entity.type
_entity.pdbx_description
1 polymer ?
#
loop_
_entity_poly.entity_id
_entity_poly.type
_entity_poly.pdbx_seq_one_letter_code
_entity_poly.pdbx_strand_id
1 'polypeptide(L)'
;MIPWGNSKLLQNGTIRCNHGSTECNANKLQSCVLEYAKMKHALAFIICFERSLNDIDVESAFKYCSGFIRNHYARIRRCYDSERGTQLQRKAFHRTISAVPNRISEVPYLLINGYSSNPDSNNLNIHALQLLLKKWKRMFRNNYSIK
;
A
#
# COMPACT_ATOMS: atom_id res chain seq x y z
N MET A 1 -1.71 2.05 -4.04
CA MET A 1 -1.38 1.74 -2.63
C MET A 1 -0.38 2.77 -2.12
N ILE A 2 -0.42 3.10 -0.83
CA ILE A 2 0.53 4.01 -0.16
C ILE A 2 0.99 3.29 1.13
N PRO A 3 2.16 2.64 1.15
CA PRO A 3 2.65 1.90 2.31
C PRO A 3 3.28 2.86 3.32
N TRP A 4 2.47 3.26 4.29
CA TRP A 4 2.83 4.16 5.39
C TRP A 4 1.99 3.86 6.63
N GLY A 5 0.67 3.76 6.46
CA GLY A 5 -0.26 3.46 7.55
C GLY A 5 -0.22 4.51 8.66
N ASN A 6 0.01 4.06 9.90
CA ASN A 6 0.05 4.91 11.10
C ASN A 6 1.46 5.35 11.51
N SER A 7 2.47 5.14 10.63
CA SER A 7 3.82 5.60 10.88
C SER A 7 3.91 7.12 11.09
N LYS A 8 4.93 7.57 11.80
CA LYS A 8 5.22 8.98 12.09
C LYS A 8 6.57 9.38 11.53
N LEU A 9 6.63 10.57 10.94
CA LEU A 9 7.89 11.25 10.62
C LEU A 9 8.22 12.19 11.78
N LEU A 10 9.33 11.92 12.47
CA LEU A 10 9.79 12.71 13.61
C LEU A 10 10.54 13.96 13.15
N GLN A 11 10.72 14.94 14.04
CA GLN A 11 11.41 16.20 13.73
C GLN A 11 12.85 16.02 13.26
N ASN A 12 13.55 14.99 13.77
CA ASN A 12 14.91 14.63 13.35
C ASN A 12 14.95 13.87 12.00
N GLY A 13 13.81 13.71 11.32
CA GLY A 13 13.70 13.01 10.04
C GLY A 13 13.61 11.49 10.14
N THR A 14 13.64 10.93 11.36
CA THR A 14 13.48 9.49 11.60
C THR A 14 12.03 9.07 11.40
N ILE A 15 11.83 7.92 10.77
CA ILE A 15 10.52 7.30 10.59
C ILE A 15 10.30 6.30 11.72
N ARG A 16 9.17 6.43 12.44
CA ARG A 16 8.76 5.50 13.49
C ARG A 16 7.48 4.79 13.08
N CYS A 17 7.50 3.47 13.06
CA CYS A 17 6.33 2.63 12.77
C CYS A 17 5.74 2.05 14.07
N ASN A 18 4.50 1.59 14.01
CA ASN A 18 3.80 1.09 15.20
C ASN A 18 4.33 -0.29 15.62
N HIS A 19 4.69 -1.12 14.65
CA HIS A 19 5.22 -2.46 14.84
C HIS A 19 6.75 -2.51 14.63
N GLY A 20 7.44 -1.41 14.97
CA GLY A 20 8.90 -1.34 14.97
C GLY A 20 9.57 -1.33 13.60
N SER A 21 10.84 -1.74 13.55
CA SER A 21 11.70 -1.65 12.37
C SER A 21 11.24 -2.56 11.23
N THR A 22 10.65 -3.72 11.53
CA THR A 22 10.12 -4.66 10.54
C THR A 22 9.06 -4.01 9.66
N GLU A 23 8.08 -3.32 10.27
CA GLU A 23 7.06 -2.57 9.52
C GLU A 23 7.67 -1.46 8.67
N CYS A 24 8.61 -0.69 9.24
CA CYS A 24 9.27 0.39 8.49
C CYS A 24 10.04 -0.15 7.27
N ASN A 25 10.75 -1.26 7.43
CA ASN A 25 11.49 -1.92 6.36
C ASN A 25 10.55 -2.49 5.29
N ALA A 26 9.47 -3.16 5.71
CA ALA A 26 8.41 -3.64 4.83
C ALA A 26 7.79 -2.50 4.01
N ASN A 27 7.39 -1.40 4.67
CA ASN A 27 6.85 -0.22 4.01
C ASN A 27 7.84 0.37 2.99
N LYS A 28 9.11 0.49 3.36
CA LYS A 28 10.18 0.99 2.46
C LYS A 28 10.32 0.12 1.22
N LEU A 29 10.40 -1.20 1.40
CA LEU A 29 10.52 -2.16 0.30
C LEU A 29 9.31 -2.09 -0.64
N GLN A 30 8.09 -2.09 -0.09
CA GLN A 30 6.86 -1.99 -0.89
C GLN A 30 6.78 -0.69 -1.68
N SER A 31 7.22 0.44 -1.10
CA SER A 31 7.36 1.70 -1.82
C SER A 31 8.30 1.57 -3.03
N CYS A 32 9.46 0.93 -2.87
CA CYS A 32 10.39 0.68 -3.97
C CYS A 32 9.81 -0.26 -5.04
N VAL A 33 9.03 -1.27 -4.63
CA VAL A 33 8.35 -2.17 -5.57
C VAL A 33 7.32 -1.40 -6.41
N LEU A 34 6.50 -0.54 -5.78
CA LEU A 34 5.51 0.29 -6.46
C LEU A 34 6.13 1.32 -7.41
N GLU A 35 7.34 1.80 -7.11
CA GLU A 35 8.08 2.74 -7.95
C GLU A 35 8.56 2.09 -9.26
N TYR A 36 9.04 0.84 -9.22
CA TYR A 36 9.74 0.23 -10.37
C TYR A 36 9.00 -0.89 -11.08
N ALA A 37 8.10 -1.59 -10.40
CA ALA A 37 7.35 -2.68 -11.02
C ALA A 37 6.00 -2.18 -11.56
N LYS A 38 5.58 -2.75 -12.70
CA LYS A 38 4.21 -2.56 -13.19
C LYS A 38 3.21 -3.00 -12.12
N MET A 39 2.09 -2.27 -11.99
CA MET A 39 1.10 -2.48 -10.92
C MET A 39 0.68 -3.94 -10.72
N LYS A 40 0.43 -4.69 -11.81
CA LYS A 40 0.09 -6.12 -11.75
C LYS A 40 1.15 -6.94 -10.99
N HIS A 41 2.42 -6.74 -11.32
CA HIS A 41 3.55 -7.45 -10.72
C HIS A 41 3.83 -6.95 -9.30
N ALA A 42 3.73 -5.64 -9.08
CA ALA A 42 3.88 -5.02 -7.76
C ALA A 42 2.86 -5.60 -6.77
N LEU A 43 1.58 -5.65 -7.15
CA LEU A 43 0.53 -6.21 -6.29
C LEU A 43 0.73 -7.69 -6.02
N ALA A 44 1.10 -8.49 -7.03
CA ALA A 44 1.38 -9.91 -6.84
C ALA A 44 2.54 -10.13 -5.86
N PHE A 45 3.62 -9.35 -5.97
CA PHE A 45 4.72 -9.35 -5.02
C PHE A 45 4.24 -8.97 -3.61
N ILE A 46 3.54 -7.86 -3.46
CA ILE A 46 3.08 -7.35 -2.16
C ILE A 46 2.18 -8.37 -1.46
N ILE A 47 1.25 -9.00 -2.18
CA ILE A 47 0.36 -10.03 -1.61
C ILE A 47 1.16 -11.24 -1.11
N CYS A 48 2.14 -11.71 -1.89
CA CYS A 48 3.03 -12.78 -1.45
C CYS A 48 3.83 -12.35 -0.21
N PHE A 49 4.44 -11.17 -0.27
CA PHE A 49 5.34 -10.65 0.75
C PHE A 49 4.64 -10.45 2.10
N GLU A 50 3.46 -9.80 2.10
CA GLU A 50 2.65 -9.59 3.31
C GLU A 50 2.21 -10.90 3.96
N ARG A 51 1.94 -11.95 3.17
CA ARG A 51 1.61 -13.27 3.71
C ARG A 51 2.82 -13.94 4.35
N SER A 52 3.99 -13.84 3.71
CA SER A 52 5.23 -14.43 4.19
C SER A 52 5.79 -13.77 5.45
N LEU A 53 5.52 -12.48 5.68
CA LEU A 53 6.00 -11.77 6.87
C LEU A 53 5.47 -12.31 8.21
N ASN A 54 4.44 -13.17 8.18
CA ASN A 54 3.98 -13.86 9.38
C ASN A 54 4.95 -14.95 9.85
N ASP A 55 5.71 -15.52 8.92
CA ASP A 55 6.55 -16.71 9.17
C ASP A 55 8.04 -16.39 9.09
N ILE A 56 8.44 -15.43 8.25
CA ILE A 56 9.83 -15.12 7.93
C ILE A 56 10.10 -13.61 7.90
N ASP A 57 11.37 -13.24 8.04
CA ASP A 57 11.80 -11.84 8.05
C ASP A 57 11.70 -11.17 6.66
N VAL A 58 11.88 -9.85 6.63
CA VAL A 58 11.78 -9.01 5.42
C VAL A 58 12.71 -9.47 4.31
N GLU A 59 13.95 -9.84 4.61
CA GLU A 59 14.93 -10.21 3.59
C GLU A 59 14.58 -11.58 2.99
N SER A 60 14.23 -12.54 3.84
CA SER A 60 13.75 -13.85 3.43
C SER A 60 12.48 -13.76 2.58
N ALA A 61 11.49 -12.95 3.01
CA ALA A 61 10.26 -12.73 2.26
C ALA A 61 10.50 -12.02 0.92
N PHE A 62 11.41 -11.03 0.88
CA PHE A 62 11.78 -10.34 -0.36
C PHE A 62 12.37 -11.32 -1.38
N LYS A 63 13.28 -12.20 -0.95
CA LYS A 63 13.85 -13.24 -1.80
C LYS A 63 12.79 -14.25 -2.24
N TYR A 64 11.97 -14.75 -1.33
CA TYR A 64 10.93 -15.74 -1.59
C TYR A 64 9.92 -15.26 -2.66
N CYS A 65 9.47 -14.01 -2.55
CA CYS A 65 8.47 -13.44 -3.47
C CYS A 65 9.07 -12.80 -4.74
N SER A 66 10.40 -12.80 -4.88
CA SER A 66 11.12 -12.08 -5.96
C SER A 66 10.71 -12.48 -7.38
N GLY A 67 10.14 -13.67 -7.58
CA GLY A 67 9.67 -14.15 -8.88
C GLY A 67 8.71 -13.18 -9.58
N PHE A 68 7.85 -12.49 -8.83
CA PHE A 68 6.90 -11.52 -9.40
C PHE A 68 7.57 -10.24 -9.93
N ILE A 69 8.76 -9.92 -9.45
CA ILE A 69 9.51 -8.70 -9.77
C ILE A 69 10.90 -9.01 -10.34
N ARG A 70 11.10 -10.21 -10.88
CA ARG A 70 12.42 -10.73 -11.30
C ARG A 70 13.20 -9.75 -12.17
N ASN A 71 12.53 -9.13 -13.14
CA ASN A 71 13.14 -8.17 -14.08
C ASN A 71 13.57 -6.83 -13.43
N HIS A 72 13.12 -6.57 -12.20
CA HIS A 72 13.39 -5.33 -11.47
C HIS A 72 14.06 -5.57 -10.12
N TYR A 73 14.31 -6.83 -9.73
CA TYR A 73 14.80 -7.20 -8.40
C TYR A 73 16.03 -6.40 -7.99
N ALA A 74 17.08 -6.37 -8.82
CA ALA A 74 18.30 -5.63 -8.52
C ALA A 74 18.07 -4.11 -8.37
N ARG A 75 17.16 -3.53 -9.15
CA ARG A 75 16.82 -2.09 -9.07
C ARG A 75 16.02 -1.78 -7.81
N ILE A 76 15.06 -2.64 -7.46
CA ILE A 76 14.26 -2.55 -6.24
C ILE A 76 15.15 -2.71 -5.00
N ARG A 77 16.08 -3.68 -5.02
CA ARG A 77 17.07 -3.88 -3.95
C ARG A 77 17.90 -2.61 -3.72
N ARG A 78 18.49 -2.03 -4.77
CA ARG A 78 19.24 -0.77 -4.66
C ARG A 78 18.39 0.38 -4.12
N CYS A 79 17.11 0.45 -4.48
CA CYS A 79 16.20 1.44 -3.90
C CYS A 79 15.97 1.21 -2.41
N TYR A 80 15.73 -0.03 -2.03
CA TYR A 80 15.47 -0.41 -0.65
C TYR A 80 16.68 -0.12 0.25
N ASP A 81 17.90 -0.37 -0.22
CA ASP A 81 19.14 -0.13 0.54
C ASP A 81 19.59 1.35 0.51
N SER A 82 19.00 2.21 -0.31
CA SER A 82 19.46 3.60 -0.50
C SER A 82 18.52 4.65 0.11
N GLU A 83 18.99 5.90 0.06
CA GLU A 83 18.20 7.09 0.42
C GLU A 83 16.96 7.25 -0.48
N ARG A 84 16.97 6.69 -1.70
CA ARG A 84 15.79 6.72 -2.57
C ARG A 84 14.58 6.07 -1.90
N GLY A 85 14.76 4.92 -1.22
CA GLY A 85 13.67 4.29 -0.49
C GLY A 85 13.18 5.14 0.68
N THR A 86 14.08 5.84 1.37
CA THR A 86 13.73 6.78 2.46
C THR A 86 12.91 7.95 1.92
N GLN A 87 13.30 8.53 0.78
CA GLN A 87 12.57 9.59 0.11
C GLN A 87 11.17 9.13 -0.32
N LEU A 88 11.03 7.90 -0.83
CA LEU A 88 9.72 7.35 -1.17
C LEU A 88 8.82 7.23 0.06
N GLN A 89 9.38 6.87 1.22
CA GLN A 89 8.65 6.85 2.48
C GLN A 89 8.25 8.26 2.95
N ARG A 90 9.11 9.28 2.80
CA ARG A 90 8.72 10.68 3.05
C ARG A 90 7.61 11.15 2.11
N LYS A 91 7.65 10.75 0.84
CA LYS A 91 6.55 11.00 -0.11
C LYS A 91 5.27 10.28 0.31
N ALA A 92 5.37 9.05 0.80
CA ALA A 92 4.23 8.31 1.32
C ALA A 92 3.60 9.01 2.54
N PHE A 93 4.41 9.49 3.49
CA PHE A 93 3.97 10.33 4.61
C PHE A 93 3.16 11.53 4.13
N HIS A 94 3.74 12.36 3.25
CA HIS A 94 3.07 13.56 2.76
C HIS A 94 1.75 13.24 2.07
N ARG A 95 1.69 12.17 1.28
CA ARG A 95 0.44 11.73 0.65
C ARG A 95 -0.60 11.30 1.68
N THR A 96 -0.20 10.55 2.70
CA THR A 96 -1.10 10.08 3.78
C THR A 96 -1.68 11.26 4.57
N ILE A 97 -0.86 12.21 4.99
CA ILE A 97 -1.34 13.37 5.78
C ILE A 97 -2.16 14.36 4.94
N SER A 98 -1.96 14.38 3.62
CA SER A 98 -2.74 15.20 2.69
C SER A 98 -4.06 14.55 2.24
N ALA A 99 -4.35 13.33 2.70
CA ALA A 99 -5.57 12.63 2.30
C ALA A 99 -6.82 13.37 2.79
N VAL A 100 -7.79 13.51 1.89
CA VAL A 100 -9.09 14.15 2.10
C VAL A 100 -10.19 13.19 1.65
N PRO A 101 -11.42 13.26 2.19
CA PRO A 101 -11.97 14.32 3.05
C PRO A 101 -11.63 14.17 4.54
N ASN A 102 -11.42 12.93 5.01
CA ASN A 102 -11.24 12.64 6.43
C ASN A 102 -9.78 12.37 6.75
N ARG A 103 -9.32 12.85 7.91
CA ARG A 103 -8.02 12.44 8.46
C ARG A 103 -8.01 10.93 8.71
N ILE A 104 -6.86 10.32 8.46
CA ILE A 104 -6.66 8.88 8.69
C ILE A 104 -6.39 8.68 10.18
N SER A 105 -7.37 8.16 10.92
CA SER A 105 -7.23 7.72 12.32
C SER A 105 -6.92 6.23 12.44
N GLU A 106 -7.25 5.45 11.41
CA GLU A 106 -7.21 3.99 11.41
C GLU A 106 -6.77 3.45 10.06
N VAL A 107 -6.24 2.22 10.07
CA VAL A 107 -5.84 1.48 8.87
C VAL A 107 -6.53 0.10 8.83
N PRO A 108 -6.89 -0.42 7.65
CA PRO A 108 -6.70 0.17 6.32
C PRO A 108 -7.67 1.33 6.02
N TYR A 109 -7.18 2.38 5.38
CA TYR A 109 -7.99 3.51 4.89
C TYR A 109 -8.21 3.39 3.39
N LEU A 110 -9.48 3.38 2.96
CA LEU A 110 -9.86 3.25 1.55
C LEU A 110 -10.51 4.53 1.05
N LEU A 111 -9.94 5.11 -0.01
CA LEU A 111 -10.48 6.27 -0.71
C LEU A 111 -10.96 5.85 -2.10
N ILE A 112 -12.26 5.96 -2.35
CA ILE A 112 -12.90 5.65 -3.63
C ILE A 112 -13.62 6.90 -4.11
N ASN A 113 -13.15 7.49 -5.22
CA ASN A 113 -13.73 8.72 -5.81
C ASN A 113 -13.92 9.87 -4.79
N GLY A 114 -12.95 10.09 -3.91
CA GLY A 114 -13.04 11.15 -2.88
C GLY A 114 -13.95 10.80 -1.70
N TYR A 115 -14.47 9.58 -1.62
CA TYR A 115 -15.23 9.08 -0.48
C TYR A 115 -14.44 8.04 0.30
N SER A 116 -14.42 8.16 1.62
CA SER A 116 -13.92 7.15 2.56
C SER A 116 -15.04 6.83 3.55
N SER A 117 -15.19 5.56 3.93
CA SER A 117 -16.02 5.20 5.09
C SER A 117 -15.49 5.92 6.33
N ASN A 118 -16.40 6.36 7.21
CA ASN A 118 -16.01 6.95 8.49
C ASN A 118 -15.27 5.86 9.31
N PRO A 119 -14.05 6.12 9.83
CA PRO A 119 -13.30 5.16 10.64
C PRO A 119 -14.11 4.51 11.78
N ASP A 120 -15.00 5.26 12.44
CA ASP A 120 -15.90 4.74 13.50
C ASP A 120 -16.83 3.59 13.04
N SER A 121 -16.96 3.41 11.72
CA SER A 121 -17.84 2.44 11.07
C SER A 121 -17.09 1.45 10.18
N ASN A 122 -15.76 1.30 10.34
CA ASN A 122 -14.90 0.42 9.54
C ASN A 122 -15.17 -1.10 9.74
N ASN A 123 -16.44 -1.50 9.69
CA ASN A 123 -16.86 -2.84 9.26
C ASN A 123 -16.64 -2.97 7.76
N LEU A 124 -15.36 -3.02 7.36
CA LEU A 124 -14.94 -3.23 5.99
C LEU A 124 -15.25 -4.68 5.58
N ASN A 125 -16.53 -4.95 5.35
CA ASN A 125 -17.00 -6.25 4.90
C ASN A 125 -16.65 -6.40 3.42
N ILE A 126 -15.65 -7.24 3.14
CA ILE A 126 -15.17 -7.47 1.77
C ILE A 126 -16.27 -8.00 0.84
N HIS A 127 -17.29 -8.70 1.38
CA HIS A 127 -18.46 -9.10 0.62
C HIS A 127 -19.35 -7.91 0.27
N ALA A 128 -19.53 -6.97 1.20
CA ALA A 128 -20.26 -5.72 0.92
C ALA A 128 -19.53 -4.91 -0.18
N LEU A 129 -18.20 -4.84 -0.14
CA LEU A 129 -17.43 -4.16 -1.19
C LEU A 129 -17.60 -4.85 -2.55
N GLN A 130 -17.53 -6.18 -2.61
CA GLN A 130 -17.79 -6.93 -3.84
C GLN A 130 -19.20 -6.67 -4.40
N LEU A 131 -20.21 -6.62 -3.52
CA LEU A 131 -21.60 -6.32 -3.90
C LEU A 131 -21.75 -4.88 -4.39
N LEU A 132 -21.13 -3.92 -3.72
CA LEU A 132 -21.12 -2.51 -4.13
C LEU A 132 -20.44 -2.32 -5.49
N LEU A 133 -19.29 -2.97 -5.72
CA LEU A 133 -18.60 -2.94 -7.00
C LEU A 133 -19.43 -3.60 -8.12
N LYS A 134 -20.11 -4.73 -7.84
CA LYS A 134 -21.05 -5.34 -8.79
C LYS A 134 -22.22 -4.41 -9.10
N LYS A 135 -22.82 -3.77 -8.08
CA LYS A 135 -23.91 -2.80 -8.23
C LYS A 135 -23.48 -1.61 -9.07
N TRP A 136 -22.32 -1.00 -8.76
CA TRP A 136 -21.73 0.09 -9.53
C TRP A 136 -21.47 -0.32 -10.99
N LYS A 137 -20.82 -1.46 -11.23
CA LYS A 137 -20.57 -1.96 -12.58
C LYS A 137 -21.86 -2.14 -13.37
N ARG A 138 -22.97 -2.55 -12.74
CA ARG A 138 -24.30 -2.63 -13.35
C ARG A 138 -24.89 -1.26 -13.66
N MET A 139 -24.85 -0.32 -12.71
CA MET A 139 -25.35 1.05 -12.91
C MET A 139 -24.64 1.75 -14.07
N PHE A 140 -23.32 1.64 -14.13
CA PHE A 140 -22.53 2.28 -15.20
C PHE A 140 -22.51 1.50 -16.51
N ARG A 141 -22.80 0.18 -16.52
CA ARG A 141 -23.08 -0.53 -17.79
C ARG A 141 -24.39 -0.07 -18.44
N ASN A 142 -25.41 0.22 -17.63
CA ASN A 142 -26.71 0.64 -18.15
C ASN A 142 -26.73 2.10 -18.65
N ASN A 143 -25.83 2.95 -18.16
CA ASN A 143 -25.70 4.34 -18.62
C ASN A 143 -24.94 4.50 -19.97
N TYR A 144 -24.40 3.41 -20.53
CA TYR A 144 -23.84 3.38 -21.91
C TYR A 144 -24.77 2.64 -22.91
N SER A 145 -26.00 2.31 -22.52
CA SER A 145 -27.04 1.75 -23.41
C SER A 145 -28.16 2.74 -23.74
N ILE A 146 -27.96 4.04 -23.53
CA ILE A 146 -28.88 5.07 -24.01
C ILE A 146 -28.19 5.76 -25.19
N LYS A 147 -28.85 5.64 -26.36
CA LYS A 147 -28.54 6.36 -27.60
C LYS A 147 -28.51 7.87 -27.39
#